data_AF-A0AAJ2AR90-F1
#
_entry.id   AF-A0AAJ2AR90-F1
#
_cell.length_a   1.000
_cell.length_b   1.000
_cell.length_c   1.000
_cell.angle_alpha   90.00
_cell.angle_beta   90.00
_cell.angle_gamma   90.00
#
_symmetry.space_group_name_H-M   'P 1'
#
loop_
_entity.id
_entity.type
_entity.pdbx_description
1 polymer ?
#
loop_
_entity_poly.entity_id
_entity_poly.type
_entity_poly.pdbx_seq_one_letter_code
_entity_poly.pdbx_strand_id
1 'polypeptide(L)'
;MLSPRCVDISIESTTCNLIFDRYYCRLDTFEQDEPGSRSRRHRVIALRISGPRRRQSRNATQSGSTVQARPEVIDRVAADHARGLDSLCLVKRESFSHEPGIFMKHVVRNPLLIGFRSLDGQSHFGVGDWFEGDPASRSRGEPTSVAAEYRPSELSLPPCVGPMRSYGAWLPYLDFPSLGEGGTPAVDVPALADAMGLDRLIFKRESANPTGSHKDRMTPLALARAIETGAAGVVCASSGNAAISLAAYASAASVKCRVLVTASISDAYRSLLERMNAEIVVCRTHLDRWKVMAGMVSEGWYPITNFALPAVGSNPYGVQGYKTVAYEIFQQAEAVDDVVVPCARGDLLWGIGEGFDELKRAGMIDKVPRLHAVEPFPRLSRVLQGQAKSTDLFSGDTQQFSIAGDTTTDQAVRAVTASRGSAVCVDDTLAAVAQSDAARHGFDLELSSASALGAIRILKANGTLPHGATVVMIATASSAREPVAAGAPLAAPNA
;
A
#
# COMPACT_ATOMS: atom_id res chain seq x y z
N MET A 1 33.81 34.61 -24.99
CA MET A 1 32.59 33.98 -24.43
C MET A 1 32.03 33.05 -25.51
N LEU A 2 32.16 31.74 -25.33
CA LEU A 2 31.57 30.75 -26.25
C LEU A 2 30.11 30.55 -25.85
N SER A 3 29.19 30.63 -26.81
CA SER A 3 27.78 30.26 -26.60
C SER A 3 27.67 28.75 -26.33
N PRO A 4 26.95 28.28 -25.31
CA PRO A 4 26.74 26.84 -25.11
C PRO A 4 25.87 26.30 -26.26
N ARG A 5 26.37 25.28 -26.99
CA ARG A 5 25.59 24.55 -28.01
C ARG A 5 25.08 23.24 -27.40
N CYS A 6 23.76 23.05 -27.41
CA CYS A 6 23.09 21.83 -26.94
C CYS A 6 23.48 20.59 -27.75
N VAL A 7 23.56 19.44 -27.10
CA VAL A 7 23.66 18.11 -27.74
C VAL A 7 22.58 17.23 -27.11
N ASP A 8 21.81 16.52 -27.94
CA ASP A 8 20.77 15.60 -27.46
C ASP A 8 21.38 14.30 -26.92
N ILE A 9 21.06 13.96 -25.67
CA ILE A 9 21.41 12.67 -25.03
C ILE A 9 20.15 12.14 -24.33
N SER A 10 19.85 10.86 -24.51
CA SER A 10 18.78 10.18 -23.77
C SER A 10 19.27 9.81 -22.37
N ILE A 11 18.56 10.23 -21.32
CA ILE A 11 18.81 9.82 -19.92
C ILE A 11 17.51 9.23 -19.36
N GLU A 12 17.57 7.98 -18.90
CA GLU A 12 16.41 7.22 -18.39
C GLU A 12 16.18 7.35 -16.85
N SER A 13 16.95 8.16 -16.11
CA SER A 13 16.70 8.36 -14.67
C SER A 13 17.12 9.75 -14.14
N THR A 14 16.45 10.19 -13.06
CA THR A 14 16.54 11.55 -12.49
C THR A 14 17.59 11.74 -11.39
N THR A 15 18.41 10.74 -11.09
CA THR A 15 19.52 10.89 -10.14
C THR A 15 20.59 9.83 -10.40
N CYS A 16 21.80 10.25 -10.78
CA CYS A 16 22.95 9.35 -10.91
C CYS A 16 24.26 10.05 -10.50
N ASN A 17 25.06 9.37 -9.67
CA ASN A 17 26.49 9.64 -9.57
C ASN A 17 27.17 8.84 -10.68
N LEU A 18 27.73 9.52 -11.69
CA LEU A 18 28.44 8.85 -12.78
C LEU A 18 29.94 8.81 -12.45
N ILE A 19 30.48 7.60 -12.29
CA ILE A 19 31.92 7.37 -12.12
C ILE A 19 32.52 7.10 -13.50
N PHE A 20 33.22 8.08 -14.07
CA PHE A 20 33.99 7.91 -15.29
C PHE A 20 35.48 7.82 -14.93
N ASP A 21 35.99 6.60 -14.90
CA ASP A 21 37.41 6.26 -14.77
C ASP A 21 38.13 6.98 -13.58
N ARG A 22 38.71 8.17 -13.79
CA ARG A 22 39.44 8.96 -12.77
C ARG A 22 38.72 10.23 -12.26
N TYR A 23 37.50 10.51 -12.72
CA TYR A 23 36.80 11.78 -12.46
C TYR A 23 35.44 11.58 -11.77
N TYR A 24 35.12 12.49 -10.85
CA TYR A 24 33.82 12.54 -10.17
C TYR A 24 32.90 13.54 -10.89
N CYS A 25 31.85 13.04 -11.54
CA CYS A 25 30.84 13.88 -12.18
C CYS A 25 29.64 14.04 -11.26
N ARG A 26 29.29 15.29 -10.92
CA ARG A 26 28.07 15.62 -10.17
C ARG A 26 27.01 16.10 -11.16
N LEU A 27 25.82 15.52 -11.06
CA LEU A 27 24.65 15.92 -11.81
C LEU A 27 23.91 16.97 -10.97
N ASP A 28 23.83 18.20 -11.46
CA ASP A 28 23.08 19.25 -10.78
C ASP A 28 21.84 19.60 -11.64
N THR A 29 20.69 19.68 -10.98
CA THR A 29 19.41 20.07 -11.59
C THR A 29 19.04 21.47 -11.14
N PHE A 30 18.77 22.36 -12.08
CA PHE A 30 18.32 23.72 -11.78
C PHE A 30 17.07 24.07 -12.57
N GLU A 31 16.21 24.89 -11.96
CA GLU A 31 15.08 25.51 -12.64
C GLU A 31 15.50 26.89 -13.13
N GLN A 32 15.17 27.22 -14.39
CA GLN A 32 15.46 28.54 -14.95
C GLN A 32 14.22 29.08 -15.66
N ASP A 33 13.90 30.35 -15.39
CA ASP A 33 12.83 31.08 -16.07
C ASP A 33 13.27 31.45 -17.50
N GLU A 34 12.37 31.30 -18.48
CA GLU A 34 12.64 31.71 -19.86
C GLU A 34 12.66 33.25 -19.96
N PRO A 35 13.73 33.89 -20.48
CA PRO A 35 13.79 35.34 -20.61
C PRO A 35 12.63 35.85 -21.49
N GLY A 36 11.70 36.59 -20.90
CA GLY A 36 10.54 37.16 -21.58
C GLY A 36 9.20 36.41 -21.41
N SER A 37 9.15 35.31 -20.64
CA SER A 37 7.93 34.56 -20.38
C SER A 37 7.70 34.35 -18.88
N ARG A 38 6.54 34.78 -18.34
CA ARG A 38 6.16 34.55 -16.93
C ARG A 38 5.63 33.13 -16.64
N SER A 39 5.45 32.28 -17.66
CA SER A 39 4.73 30.99 -17.54
C SER A 39 5.51 29.75 -18.00
N ARG A 40 6.76 29.92 -18.47
CA ARG A 40 7.61 28.80 -18.92
C ARG A 40 8.85 28.70 -18.04
N ARG A 41 8.92 27.60 -17.29
CA ARG A 41 10.12 27.17 -16.57
C ARG A 41 10.77 26.02 -17.31
N HIS A 42 12.09 26.04 -17.36
CA HIS A 42 12.88 24.95 -17.91
C HIS A 42 13.56 24.18 -16.78
N ARG A 43 13.56 22.85 -16.88
CA ARG A 43 14.43 22.00 -16.07
C ARG A 43 15.74 21.82 -16.82
N VAL A 44 16.82 22.35 -16.27
CA VAL A 44 18.16 22.25 -16.84
C VAL A 44 18.93 21.20 -16.05
N ILE A 45 19.35 20.15 -16.74
CA ILE A 45 20.26 19.14 -16.20
C ILE A 45 21.66 19.50 -16.66
N ALA A 46 22.53 19.86 -15.71
CA ALA A 46 23.92 20.19 -15.97
C ALA A 46 24.84 19.12 -15.38
N LEU A 47 25.80 18.67 -16.18
CA LEU A 47 26.87 17.80 -15.70
C LEU A 47 28.07 18.67 -15.29
N ARG A 48 28.50 18.59 -14.02
CA ARG A 48 29.67 19.30 -13.51
C ARG A 48 30.77 18.31 -13.15
N ILE A 49 31.95 18.48 -13.73
CA ILE A 49 33.13 17.67 -13.37
C ILE A 49 33.83 18.33 -12.18
N SER A 50 34.05 17.54 -11.13
CA SER A 50 34.92 17.88 -10.01
C SER A 50 36.21 17.08 -10.19
N GLY A 51 37.38 17.74 -10.05
CA GLY A 51 38.70 17.24 -10.45
C GLY A 51 39.14 15.87 -9.86
N PRO A 52 40.35 15.40 -10.21
CA PRO A 52 40.78 14.02 -9.97
C PRO A 52 40.94 13.65 -8.48
N ARG A 53 40.66 12.39 -8.14
CA ARG A 53 40.84 11.79 -6.80
C ARG A 53 42.26 12.00 -6.27
N ARG A 54 42.41 12.59 -5.07
CA ARG A 54 43.58 12.31 -4.21
C ARG A 54 43.39 10.90 -3.60
N ARG A 55 44.39 10.03 -3.79
CA ARG A 55 44.47 8.65 -3.27
C ARG A 55 44.07 8.57 -1.79
N GLN A 56 43.05 7.78 -1.44
CA GLN A 56 42.99 7.03 -0.18
C GLN A 56 42.17 5.73 -0.35
N SER A 57 42.81 4.66 0.13
CA SER A 57 42.48 3.23 0.37
C SER A 57 41.41 2.44 -0.40
N ARG A 58 41.85 1.22 -0.74
CA ARG A 58 41.15 0.04 -1.28
C ARG A 58 39.89 -0.34 -0.47
N ASN A 59 38.75 -0.44 -1.17
CA ASN A 59 37.57 -1.31 -0.95
C ASN A 59 36.28 -0.57 -1.35
N ALA A 60 35.90 -0.70 -2.62
CA ALA A 60 34.55 -0.37 -3.07
C ALA A 60 34.19 -1.31 -4.23
N THR A 61 33.24 -2.20 -3.96
CA THR A 61 32.59 -3.08 -4.94
C THR A 61 31.86 -2.25 -5.99
N GLN A 62 32.09 -2.58 -7.27
CA GLN A 62 31.36 -1.99 -8.40
C GLN A 62 29.93 -2.54 -8.42
N SER A 63 28.96 -1.73 -8.03
CA SER A 63 27.54 -1.94 -8.36
C SER A 63 26.92 -0.59 -8.70
N GLY A 64 26.78 -0.29 -9.98
CA GLY A 64 26.16 0.93 -10.47
C GLY A 64 25.70 0.75 -11.90
N SER A 65 24.41 0.97 -12.15
CA SER A 65 23.79 1.02 -13.46
C SER A 65 24.59 1.93 -14.40
N THR A 66 25.07 1.36 -15.50
CA THR A 66 25.87 2.08 -16.49
C THR A 66 24.93 2.78 -17.48
N VAL A 67 24.76 4.10 -17.38
CA VAL A 67 24.18 4.88 -18.48
C VAL A 67 25.30 5.10 -19.50
N GLN A 68 25.18 4.51 -20.69
CA GLN A 68 26.13 4.72 -21.77
C GLN A 68 25.91 6.10 -22.40
N ALA A 69 26.78 7.06 -22.06
CA ALA A 69 26.90 8.29 -22.85
C ALA A 69 27.50 7.96 -24.23
N ARG A 70 27.03 8.63 -25.29
CA ARG A 70 27.62 8.47 -26.62
C ARG A 70 29.11 8.87 -26.58
N PRO A 71 30.03 8.11 -27.22
CA PRO A 71 31.47 8.37 -27.20
C PRO A 71 31.83 9.83 -27.57
N GLU A 72 31.10 10.41 -28.52
CA GLU A 72 31.27 11.79 -28.99
C GLU A 72 31.11 12.86 -27.89
N VAL A 73 30.29 12.60 -26.86
CA VAL A 73 30.07 13.50 -25.73
C VAL A 73 31.25 13.39 -24.75
N ILE A 74 31.71 12.17 -24.52
CA ILE A 74 32.85 11.86 -23.64
C ILE A 74 34.13 12.49 -24.19
N ASP A 75 34.40 12.30 -25.48
CA ASP A 75 35.60 12.82 -26.14
C ASP A 75 35.64 14.35 -26.15
N ARG A 76 34.47 15.01 -26.28
CA ARG A 76 34.40 16.47 -26.29
C ARG A 76 34.58 17.10 -24.91
N VAL A 77 33.98 16.50 -23.89
CA VAL A 77 34.15 16.95 -22.49
C VAL A 77 35.60 16.75 -22.03
N ALA A 78 36.26 15.67 -22.45
CA ALA A 78 37.69 15.45 -22.22
C ALA A 78 38.56 16.50 -22.92
N ALA A 79 38.24 16.87 -24.17
CA ALA A 79 38.99 17.86 -24.95
C ALA A 79 38.85 19.30 -24.41
N ASP A 80 37.67 19.70 -23.94
CA ASP A 80 37.45 21.04 -23.37
C ASP A 80 38.12 21.19 -21.98
N HIS A 81 38.13 20.13 -21.16
CA HIS A 81 38.87 20.14 -19.90
C HIS A 81 40.40 20.17 -20.10
N ALA A 82 40.92 19.46 -21.11
CA ALA A 82 42.35 19.55 -21.50
C ALA A 82 42.76 20.97 -21.93
N ARG A 83 41.81 21.83 -22.29
CA ARG A 83 42.03 23.26 -22.61
C ARG A 83 41.85 24.19 -21.41
N GLY A 84 41.65 23.65 -20.20
CA GLY A 84 41.48 24.43 -18.97
C GLY A 84 40.13 25.13 -18.86
N LEU A 85 39.13 24.69 -19.64
CA LEU A 85 37.77 25.21 -19.56
C LEU A 85 36.96 24.34 -18.59
N ASP A 86 36.31 24.96 -17.60
CA ASP A 86 35.22 24.32 -16.86
C ASP A 86 34.04 24.13 -17.82
N SER A 87 33.91 22.95 -18.41
CA SER A 87 32.88 22.66 -19.40
C SER A 87 31.54 22.33 -18.72
N LEU A 88 30.55 23.20 -18.90
CA LEU A 88 29.13 22.92 -18.60
C LEU A 88 28.49 22.28 -19.84
N CYS A 89 28.08 21.00 -19.76
CA CYS A 89 27.33 20.35 -20.83
C CYS A 89 25.83 20.33 -20.46
N LEU A 90 24.99 20.94 -21.30
CA LEU A 90 23.53 20.97 -21.16
C LEU A 90 22.93 19.73 -21.82
N VAL A 91 22.23 18.89 -21.04
CA VAL A 91 21.84 17.55 -21.51
C VAL A 91 20.35 17.43 -21.90
N LYS A 92 19.48 18.38 -21.54
CA LYS A 92 18.09 18.38 -22.04
C LYS A 92 17.45 19.76 -21.95
N ARG A 93 16.65 20.11 -22.96
CA ARG A 93 15.81 21.33 -22.98
C ARG A 93 14.35 20.89 -23.09
N GLU A 94 13.72 20.58 -21.96
CA GLU A 94 12.27 20.33 -21.93
C GLU A 94 11.52 21.63 -21.62
N SER A 95 10.61 21.99 -22.52
CA SER A 95 9.63 23.05 -22.33
C SER A 95 8.40 22.45 -21.64
N PHE A 96 8.12 22.87 -20.42
CA PHE A 96 6.87 22.55 -19.73
C PHE A 96 5.95 23.78 -19.74
N SER A 97 4.73 23.62 -20.23
CA SER A 97 3.64 24.56 -19.96
C SER A 97 3.09 24.25 -18.57
N HIS A 98 3.17 25.22 -17.65
CA HIS A 98 2.42 25.16 -16.40
C HIS A 98 0.92 25.32 -16.70
N GLU A 99 0.23 24.22 -17.02
CA GLU A 99 -1.17 24.07 -16.65
C GLU A 99 -1.21 23.34 -15.30
N PRO A 100 -1.78 23.94 -14.25
CA PRO A 100 -1.94 23.26 -12.97
C PRO A 100 -3.03 22.19 -13.13
N GLY A 101 -2.66 20.90 -13.15
CA GLY A 101 -3.64 19.82 -12.97
C GLY A 101 -3.54 18.55 -13.81
N ILE A 102 -2.36 18.12 -14.26
CA ILE A 102 -2.24 16.80 -14.92
C ILE A 102 -1.11 16.00 -14.27
N PHE A 103 -1.43 15.26 -13.20
CA PHE A 103 -0.72 13.99 -13.00
C PHE A 103 -1.05 13.14 -14.22
N MET A 104 -0.06 12.88 -15.07
CA MET A 104 -0.27 12.07 -16.27
C MET A 104 -0.91 10.74 -15.89
N LYS A 105 -1.91 10.31 -16.67
CA LYS A 105 -2.55 8.97 -16.63
C LYS A 105 -1.58 7.85 -17.06
N HIS A 106 -0.33 7.96 -16.68
CA HIS A 106 0.70 7.03 -17.08
C HIS A 106 0.68 5.86 -16.10
N VAL A 107 0.36 4.68 -16.64
CA VAL A 107 0.42 3.41 -15.94
C VAL A 107 1.33 2.49 -16.74
N VAL A 108 2.23 1.79 -16.06
CA VAL A 108 3.13 0.82 -16.71
C VAL A 108 2.89 -0.53 -16.06
N ARG A 109 2.15 -1.40 -16.76
CA ARG A 109 1.94 -2.77 -16.30
C ARG A 109 3.28 -3.49 -16.19
N ASN A 110 3.46 -4.25 -15.12
CA ASN A 110 4.64 -5.08 -14.93
C ASN A 110 4.70 -6.17 -16.02
N PRO A 111 5.75 -6.20 -16.87
CA PRO A 111 5.87 -7.20 -17.94
C PRO A 111 6.07 -8.63 -17.41
N LEU A 112 6.40 -8.78 -16.12
CA LEU A 112 6.49 -10.07 -15.46
C LEU A 112 5.12 -10.62 -15.06
N LEU A 113 4.08 -9.77 -14.94
CA LEU A 113 2.72 -10.23 -14.63
C LEU A 113 2.19 -11.08 -15.79
N ILE A 114 2.00 -12.37 -15.55
CA ILE A 114 1.49 -13.33 -16.56
C ILE A 114 0.03 -13.65 -16.39
N GLY A 115 -0.53 -13.43 -15.20
CA GLY A 115 -1.90 -13.82 -14.93
C GLY A 115 -2.24 -13.85 -13.45
N PHE A 116 -3.20 -14.69 -13.13
CA PHE A 116 -3.70 -14.92 -11.78
C PHE A 116 -3.93 -16.42 -11.56
N ARG A 117 -3.71 -16.89 -10.33
CA ARG A 117 -4.12 -18.22 -9.87
C ARG A 117 -5.25 -18.10 -8.86
N SER A 118 -6.14 -19.09 -8.82
CA SER A 118 -7.03 -19.28 -7.68
C SER A 118 -6.22 -19.53 -6.41
N LEU A 119 -6.74 -19.12 -5.24
CA LEU A 119 -5.98 -19.31 -3.98
C LEU A 119 -5.89 -20.78 -3.55
N ASP A 120 -6.70 -21.66 -4.15
CA ASP A 120 -6.62 -23.12 -4.03
C ASP A 120 -5.60 -23.77 -4.97
N GLY A 121 -4.99 -22.98 -5.87
CA GLY A 121 -4.00 -23.44 -6.84
C GLY A 121 -4.55 -24.38 -7.91
N GLN A 122 -5.88 -24.51 -8.04
CA GLN A 122 -6.51 -25.40 -9.01
C GLN A 122 -6.66 -24.78 -10.40
N SER A 123 -6.73 -23.45 -10.47
CA SER A 123 -7.02 -22.71 -11.70
C SER A 123 -6.00 -21.62 -11.95
N HIS A 124 -5.62 -21.46 -13.21
CA HIS A 124 -4.73 -20.39 -13.69
C HIS A 124 -5.42 -19.62 -14.80
N PHE A 125 -5.26 -18.31 -14.76
CA PHE A 125 -5.96 -17.37 -15.62
C PHE A 125 -4.98 -16.38 -16.23
N GLY A 126 -5.27 -15.92 -17.45
CA GLY A 126 -4.53 -14.80 -18.03
C GLY A 126 -4.77 -13.49 -17.26
N VAL A 127 -4.01 -12.45 -17.64
CA VAL A 127 -4.23 -11.10 -17.13
C VAL A 127 -5.66 -10.66 -17.49
N GLY A 128 -6.46 -10.39 -16.46
CA GLY A 128 -7.89 -10.13 -16.59
C GLY A 128 -8.48 -9.69 -15.26
N ASP A 129 -9.77 -9.34 -15.28
CA ASP A 129 -10.48 -8.84 -14.12
C ASP A 129 -11.33 -9.95 -13.49
N TRP A 130 -10.89 -10.42 -12.32
CA TRP A 130 -11.44 -11.58 -11.62
C TRP A 130 -12.14 -11.16 -10.31
N PHE A 131 -13.02 -10.16 -10.38
CA PHE A 131 -13.63 -9.53 -9.19
C PHE A 131 -14.41 -10.50 -8.32
N GLU A 132 -14.99 -11.54 -8.93
CA GLU A 132 -15.77 -12.56 -8.26
C GLU A 132 -14.95 -13.81 -7.89
N GLY A 133 -13.64 -13.79 -8.12
CA GLY A 133 -12.73 -14.90 -7.84
C GLY A 133 -12.73 -15.96 -8.94
N ASP A 134 -12.35 -17.19 -8.59
CA ASP A 134 -12.34 -18.33 -9.50
C ASP A 134 -13.78 -18.73 -9.90
N PRO A 135 -14.15 -18.63 -11.20
CA PRO A 135 -15.48 -19.04 -11.67
C PRO A 135 -15.81 -20.51 -11.41
N ALA A 136 -14.83 -21.41 -11.50
CA ALA A 136 -15.02 -22.84 -11.29
C ALA A 136 -15.32 -23.12 -9.82
N SER A 137 -14.52 -22.58 -8.89
CA SER A 137 -14.75 -22.75 -7.45
C SER A 137 -16.06 -22.08 -7.00
N ARG A 138 -16.41 -20.92 -7.57
CA ARG A 138 -17.72 -20.29 -7.37
C ARG A 138 -18.88 -21.19 -7.81
N SER A 139 -18.79 -21.83 -8.98
CA SER A 139 -19.84 -22.73 -9.48
C SER A 139 -20.07 -23.97 -8.59
N ARG A 140 -19.04 -24.39 -7.85
CA ARG A 140 -19.12 -25.49 -6.87
C ARG A 140 -19.63 -25.05 -5.49
N GLY A 141 -19.90 -23.76 -5.28
CA GLY A 141 -20.30 -23.23 -3.98
C GLY A 141 -19.13 -23.04 -2.99
N GLU A 142 -17.90 -23.05 -3.49
CA GLU A 142 -16.66 -22.89 -2.70
C GLU A 142 -15.84 -21.70 -3.24
N PRO A 143 -16.40 -20.48 -3.28
CA PRO A 143 -15.75 -19.37 -3.96
C PRO A 143 -14.44 -18.99 -3.27
N THR A 144 -13.40 -18.80 -4.09
CA THR A 144 -12.08 -18.35 -3.66
C THR A 144 -11.61 -17.18 -4.52
N SER A 145 -10.81 -16.31 -3.93
CA SER A 145 -10.20 -15.17 -4.65
C SER A 145 -9.13 -15.66 -5.63
N VAL A 146 -8.46 -14.71 -6.27
CA VAL A 146 -7.28 -14.97 -7.08
C VAL A 146 -6.11 -14.11 -6.66
N ALA A 147 -4.90 -14.59 -6.91
CA ALA A 147 -3.65 -13.91 -6.59
C ALA A 147 -2.77 -13.79 -7.85
N ALA A 148 -2.09 -12.65 -7.99
CA ALA A 148 -1.29 -12.38 -9.18
C ALA A 148 -0.14 -13.38 -9.32
N GLU A 149 0.15 -13.76 -10.57
CA GLU A 149 1.25 -14.64 -10.93
C GLU A 149 2.24 -13.91 -11.82
N TYR A 150 3.52 -14.11 -11.51
CA TYR A 150 4.63 -13.46 -12.19
C TYR A 150 5.56 -14.50 -12.81
N ARG A 151 6.22 -14.15 -13.92
CA ARG A 151 7.32 -14.97 -14.44
C ARG A 151 8.41 -15.08 -13.37
N PRO A 152 9.03 -16.27 -13.22
CA PRO A 152 10.22 -16.42 -12.39
C PRO A 152 11.26 -15.36 -12.77
N SER A 153 11.76 -14.66 -11.76
CA SER A 153 12.79 -13.63 -11.91
C SER A 153 13.54 -13.48 -10.60
N GLU A 154 14.85 -13.18 -10.70
CA GLU A 154 15.66 -12.81 -9.55
C GLU A 154 15.37 -11.36 -9.20
N LEU A 155 14.42 -11.15 -8.29
CA LEU A 155 14.08 -9.83 -7.78
C LEU A 155 14.78 -9.58 -6.45
N SER A 156 15.36 -8.39 -6.32
CA SER A 156 15.78 -7.85 -5.04
C SER A 156 14.77 -6.83 -4.56
N LEU A 157 14.61 -6.71 -3.24
CA LEU A 157 13.93 -5.55 -2.67
C LEU A 157 14.80 -4.28 -2.88
N PRO A 158 14.19 -3.08 -2.89
CA PRO A 158 14.93 -1.83 -2.74
C PRO A 158 15.87 -1.86 -1.52
N PRO A 159 17.01 -1.14 -1.53
CA PRO A 159 18.00 -1.22 -0.45
C PRO A 159 17.51 -0.64 0.89
N CYS A 160 16.49 0.22 0.86
CA CYS A 160 15.87 0.78 2.05
C CYS A 160 14.36 0.87 1.85
N VAL A 161 13.64 0.98 2.96
CA VAL A 161 12.21 1.24 2.94
C VAL A 161 11.93 2.60 2.31
N GLY A 162 10.95 2.63 1.40
CA GLY A 162 10.52 3.82 0.68
C GLY A 162 9.04 3.76 0.33
N PRO A 163 8.55 4.66 -0.54
CA PRO A 163 7.17 4.63 -0.99
C PRO A 163 6.87 3.30 -1.70
N MET A 164 5.61 2.88 -1.68
CA MET A 164 5.11 1.62 -2.24
C MET A 164 5.53 1.44 -3.70
N ARG A 165 5.58 2.53 -4.48
CA ARG A 165 6.03 2.53 -5.88
C ARG A 165 7.45 1.95 -6.06
N SER A 166 8.31 2.04 -5.05
CA SER A 166 9.66 1.43 -5.10
C SER A 166 9.64 -0.10 -5.22
N TYR A 167 8.54 -0.76 -4.82
CA TYR A 167 8.37 -2.21 -4.94
C TYR A 167 7.73 -2.65 -6.27
N GLY A 168 7.61 -1.77 -7.27
CA GLY A 168 6.87 -2.02 -8.51
C GLY A 168 7.21 -3.35 -9.22
N ALA A 169 8.46 -3.81 -9.15
CA ALA A 169 8.89 -5.09 -9.73
C ALA A 169 8.18 -6.32 -9.12
N TRP A 170 7.69 -6.20 -7.89
CA TRP A 170 6.94 -7.21 -7.13
C TRP A 170 5.42 -7.00 -7.20
N LEU A 171 4.97 -5.94 -7.88
CA LEU A 171 3.57 -5.54 -7.97
C LEU A 171 3.07 -5.66 -9.42
N PRO A 172 1.74 -5.63 -9.65
CA PRO A 172 1.18 -5.74 -11.00
C PRO A 172 1.57 -4.57 -11.93
N TYR A 173 2.05 -3.45 -11.37
CA TYR A 173 2.43 -2.25 -12.09
C TYR A 173 3.79 -1.74 -11.61
N LEU A 174 4.66 -1.40 -12.56
CA LEU A 174 5.94 -0.71 -12.30
C LEU A 174 5.73 0.78 -12.01
N ASP A 175 4.70 1.37 -12.61
CA ASP A 175 4.32 2.76 -12.44
C ASP A 175 2.80 2.89 -12.39
N PHE A 176 2.30 3.66 -11.44
CA PHE A 176 0.87 3.79 -11.11
C PHE A 176 0.60 5.08 -10.32
N PRO A 177 -0.64 5.64 -10.33
CA PRO A 177 -0.96 6.85 -9.56
C PRO A 177 -0.63 6.65 -8.08
N SER A 178 0.15 7.55 -7.49
CA SER A 178 0.61 7.43 -6.10
C SER A 178 0.53 8.79 -5.41
N LEU A 179 0.27 8.76 -4.10
CA LEU A 179 0.33 9.91 -3.21
C LEU A 179 1.51 9.79 -2.23
N GLY A 180 2.42 8.83 -2.46
CA GLY A 180 3.56 8.56 -1.59
C GLY A 180 3.24 7.57 -0.46
N GLU A 181 2.19 6.76 -0.61
CA GLU A 181 1.86 5.66 0.30
C GLU A 181 3.00 4.66 0.48
N GLY A 182 2.94 3.92 1.58
CA GLY A 182 4.02 3.03 2.01
C GLY A 182 5.11 3.75 2.77
N GLY A 183 6.18 3.02 3.06
CA GLY A 183 7.29 3.53 3.88
C GLY A 183 6.86 3.88 5.30
N THR A 184 5.82 3.22 5.82
CA THR A 184 5.23 3.61 7.11
C THR A 184 6.14 3.20 8.26
N PRO A 185 6.15 3.95 9.38
CA PRO A 185 6.98 3.61 10.53
C PRO A 185 6.63 2.25 11.16
N ALA A 186 7.64 1.49 11.53
CA ALA A 186 7.55 0.37 12.48
C ALA A 186 8.12 0.86 13.81
N VAL A 187 7.26 1.05 14.82
CA VAL A 187 7.62 1.72 16.07
C VAL A 187 7.62 0.73 17.21
N ASP A 188 8.75 0.59 17.89
CA ASP A 188 8.88 -0.20 19.11
C ASP A 188 8.07 0.41 20.26
N VAL A 189 7.41 -0.45 21.05
CA VAL A 189 6.63 -0.05 22.23
C VAL A 189 7.06 -0.87 23.47
N PRO A 190 8.27 -0.62 24.01
CA PRO A 190 8.87 -1.46 25.05
C PRO A 190 8.00 -1.60 26.30
N ALA A 191 7.39 -0.50 26.76
CA ALA A 191 6.55 -0.53 27.95
C ALA A 191 5.33 -1.47 27.81
N LEU A 192 4.75 -1.59 26.61
CA LEU A 192 3.68 -2.54 26.34
C LEU A 192 4.22 -3.97 26.14
N ALA A 193 5.40 -4.13 25.55
CA ALA A 193 6.06 -5.44 25.43
C ALA A 193 6.33 -6.04 26.82
N ASP A 194 6.94 -5.25 27.72
CA ASP A 194 7.25 -5.63 29.10
C ASP A 194 5.98 -6.01 29.88
N ALA A 195 4.95 -5.18 29.79
CA ALA A 195 3.66 -5.42 30.46
C ALA A 195 2.97 -6.72 29.98
N MET A 196 3.29 -7.20 28.78
CA MET A 196 2.74 -8.43 28.19
C MET A 196 3.73 -9.60 28.21
N GLY A 197 4.95 -9.43 28.75
CA GLY A 197 5.99 -10.47 28.73
C GLY A 197 6.35 -10.94 27.32
N LEU A 198 6.43 -10.00 26.38
CA LEU A 198 6.96 -10.16 25.02
C LEU A 198 8.41 -9.70 24.98
N ASP A 199 9.21 -10.21 24.05
CA ASP A 199 10.57 -9.68 23.83
C ASP A 199 10.49 -8.32 23.15
N ARG A 200 9.63 -8.23 22.11
CA ARG A 200 9.47 -7.02 21.32
C ARG A 200 8.04 -6.88 20.84
N LEU A 201 7.50 -5.67 20.94
CA LEU A 201 6.21 -5.29 20.38
C LEU A 201 6.39 -4.09 19.45
N ILE A 202 6.02 -4.25 18.20
CA ILE A 202 6.22 -3.27 17.13
C ILE A 202 4.86 -2.86 16.57
N PHE A 203 4.59 -1.56 16.51
CA PHE A 203 3.41 -1.02 15.83
C PHE A 203 3.78 -0.62 14.40
N LYS A 204 3.26 -1.35 13.41
CA LYS A 204 3.35 -0.97 12.00
C LYS A 204 2.27 0.09 11.72
N ARG A 205 2.67 1.36 11.68
CA ARG A 205 1.79 2.54 11.69
C ARG A 205 1.24 2.89 10.32
N GLU A 206 0.27 2.11 9.86
CA GLU A 206 -0.41 2.33 8.58
C GLU A 206 -1.27 3.60 8.55
N SER A 207 -1.52 4.23 9.70
CA SER A 207 -2.11 5.57 9.78
C SER A 207 -1.21 6.69 9.27
N ALA A 208 0.07 6.42 9.00
CA ALA A 208 0.99 7.38 8.40
C ALA A 208 0.88 7.49 6.86
N ASN A 209 0.03 6.68 6.23
CA ASN A 209 -0.25 6.79 4.80
C ASN A 209 -0.99 8.11 4.45
N PRO A 210 -1.01 8.55 3.18
CA PRO A 210 -1.51 9.87 2.75
C PRO A 210 -2.92 10.22 3.22
N THR A 211 -3.85 9.26 3.17
CA THR A 211 -5.22 9.44 3.66
C THR A 211 -5.41 8.89 5.07
N GLY A 212 -4.35 8.52 5.77
CA GLY A 212 -4.36 8.09 7.16
C GLY A 212 -4.83 6.66 7.41
N SER A 213 -4.71 5.75 6.43
CA SER A 213 -5.02 4.33 6.64
C SER A 213 -4.28 3.41 5.67
N HIS A 214 -4.20 2.11 6.01
CA HIS A 214 -3.67 1.05 5.14
C HIS A 214 -4.37 0.97 3.77
N LYS A 215 -5.61 1.47 3.60
CA LYS A 215 -6.36 1.39 2.34
C LYS A 215 -5.62 2.01 1.16
N ASP A 216 -4.71 2.93 1.47
CA ASP A 216 -3.84 3.60 0.52
C ASP A 216 -2.88 2.68 -0.21
N ARG A 217 -2.61 1.47 0.31
CA ARG A 217 -1.82 0.49 -0.42
C ARG A 217 -2.62 -0.22 -1.52
N MET A 218 -3.92 -0.38 -1.30
CA MET A 218 -4.79 -1.12 -2.22
C MET A 218 -5.28 -0.26 -3.39
N THR A 219 -5.68 0.98 -3.07
CA THR A 219 -6.33 1.89 -4.01
C THR A 219 -5.49 2.18 -5.28
N PRO A 220 -4.18 2.50 -5.18
CA PRO A 220 -3.33 2.82 -6.34
C PRO A 220 -3.32 1.77 -7.44
N LEU A 221 -3.20 0.49 -7.07
CA LEU A 221 -3.06 -0.61 -8.03
C LEU A 221 -4.40 -0.95 -8.69
N ALA A 222 -5.49 -0.90 -7.93
CA ALA A 222 -6.84 -1.05 -8.50
C ALA A 222 -7.17 0.13 -9.44
N LEU A 223 -6.77 1.35 -9.08
CA LEU A 223 -6.92 2.54 -9.93
C LEU A 223 -6.05 2.46 -11.19
N ALA A 224 -4.82 1.95 -11.08
CA ALA A 224 -3.94 1.74 -12.23
C ALA A 224 -4.59 0.81 -13.26
N ARG A 225 -5.23 -0.28 -12.78
CA ARG A 225 -6.00 -1.18 -13.64
C ARG A 225 -7.22 -0.52 -14.24
N ALA A 226 -7.97 0.28 -13.48
CA ALA A 226 -9.10 1.05 -14.02
C ALA A 226 -8.67 2.00 -15.17
N ILE A 227 -7.50 2.63 -15.04
CA ILE A 227 -6.91 3.49 -16.07
C ILE A 227 -6.47 2.64 -17.28
N GLU A 228 -5.77 1.54 -17.05
CA GLU A 228 -5.30 0.63 -18.11
C GLU A 228 -6.46 0.10 -18.96
N THR A 229 -7.59 -0.26 -18.33
CA THR A 229 -8.77 -0.78 -19.03
C THR A 229 -9.67 0.29 -19.62
N GLY A 230 -9.37 1.58 -19.42
CA GLY A 230 -10.21 2.68 -19.89
C GLY A 230 -11.60 2.73 -19.25
N ALA A 231 -11.71 2.37 -17.97
CA ALA A 231 -12.99 2.33 -17.27
C ALA A 231 -13.70 3.70 -17.24
N ALA A 232 -15.03 3.70 -17.18
CA ALA A 232 -15.84 4.92 -17.14
C ALA A 232 -15.58 5.77 -15.88
N GLY A 233 -15.18 5.11 -14.80
CA GLY A 233 -14.86 5.66 -13.50
C GLY A 233 -14.59 4.54 -12.50
N VAL A 234 -14.31 4.89 -11.26
CA VAL A 234 -14.09 3.95 -10.15
C VAL A 234 -15.21 4.03 -9.13
N VAL A 235 -15.56 2.88 -8.54
CA VAL A 235 -16.62 2.78 -7.54
C VAL A 235 -16.17 1.96 -6.33
N CYS A 236 -16.62 2.35 -5.13
CA CYS A 236 -16.52 1.51 -3.93
C CYS A 236 -17.81 1.51 -3.09
N ALA A 237 -18.10 0.38 -2.44
CA ALA A 237 -19.15 0.23 -1.44
C ALA A 237 -18.58 0.34 -0.03
N SER A 238 -18.39 1.58 0.46
CA SER A 238 -17.83 1.84 1.78
C SER A 238 -18.30 3.19 2.33
N SER A 239 -18.51 3.26 3.65
CA SER A 239 -18.77 4.51 4.38
C SER A 239 -17.56 4.91 5.23
N GLY A 240 -16.40 4.26 4.99
CA GLY A 240 -15.21 4.30 5.84
C GLY A 240 -13.93 4.55 5.04
N ASN A 241 -12.79 4.17 5.62
CA ASN A 241 -11.44 4.50 5.11
C ASN A 241 -11.23 4.20 3.61
N ALA A 242 -11.90 3.17 3.07
CA ALA A 242 -11.79 2.83 1.65
C ALA A 242 -12.43 3.88 0.72
N ALA A 243 -13.50 4.55 1.14
CA ALA A 243 -14.12 5.63 0.37
C ALA A 243 -13.21 6.86 0.31
N ILE A 244 -12.60 7.23 1.44
CA ILE A 244 -11.66 8.36 1.52
C ILE A 244 -10.42 8.08 0.67
N SER A 245 -9.84 6.88 0.80
CA SER A 245 -8.71 6.47 -0.02
C SER A 245 -9.07 6.56 -1.51
N LEU A 246 -10.17 5.93 -1.93
CA LEU A 246 -10.59 5.98 -3.33
C LEU A 246 -10.77 7.41 -3.85
N ALA A 247 -11.48 8.26 -3.11
CA ALA A 247 -11.72 9.64 -3.51
C ALA A 247 -10.42 10.44 -3.68
N ALA A 248 -9.47 10.27 -2.76
CA ALA A 248 -8.19 10.97 -2.81
C ALA A 248 -7.36 10.59 -4.05
N TYR A 249 -7.18 9.29 -4.29
CA TYR A 249 -6.39 8.80 -5.43
C TYR A 249 -7.09 9.08 -6.77
N ALA A 250 -8.41 8.91 -6.83
CA ALA A 250 -9.18 9.21 -8.04
C ALA A 250 -9.15 10.70 -8.38
N SER A 251 -9.25 11.57 -7.37
CA SER A 251 -9.11 13.02 -7.54
C SER A 251 -7.72 13.39 -8.06
N ALA A 252 -6.66 12.85 -7.45
CA ALA A 252 -5.28 13.09 -7.89
C ALA A 252 -5.01 12.60 -9.32
N ALA A 253 -5.63 11.48 -9.73
CA ALA A 253 -5.50 10.91 -11.08
C ALA A 253 -6.51 11.47 -12.09
N SER A 254 -7.38 12.42 -11.69
CA SER A 254 -8.48 12.94 -12.53
C SER A 254 -9.39 11.83 -13.10
N VAL A 255 -9.74 10.85 -12.27
CA VAL A 255 -10.66 9.75 -12.58
C VAL A 255 -11.99 9.97 -11.87
N LYS A 256 -13.11 9.75 -12.57
CA LYS A 256 -14.45 9.86 -11.97
C LYS A 256 -14.59 8.88 -10.81
N CYS A 257 -15.06 9.36 -9.67
CA CYS A 257 -15.18 8.58 -8.44
C CYS A 257 -16.61 8.57 -7.93
N ARG A 258 -17.16 7.38 -7.69
CA ARG A 258 -18.43 7.18 -7.00
C ARG A 258 -18.23 6.38 -5.73
N VAL A 259 -18.84 6.86 -4.64
CA VAL A 259 -18.78 6.19 -3.34
C VAL A 259 -20.19 5.86 -2.88
N LEU A 260 -20.46 4.57 -2.74
CA LEU A 260 -21.74 4.08 -2.27
C LEU A 260 -21.68 3.99 -0.74
N VAL A 261 -22.47 4.81 -0.08
CA VAL A 261 -22.46 4.98 1.39
C VAL A 261 -23.81 4.57 1.98
N THR A 262 -23.86 4.44 3.28
CA THR A 262 -25.11 4.34 4.06
C THR A 262 -25.40 5.68 4.71
N ALA A 263 -26.64 5.90 5.17
CA ALA A 263 -27.01 7.11 5.90
C ALA A 263 -26.21 7.34 7.21
N SER A 264 -25.51 6.32 7.69
CA SER A 264 -24.63 6.36 8.87
C SER A 264 -23.23 6.96 8.63
N ILE A 265 -22.93 7.46 7.43
CA ILE A 265 -21.66 8.16 7.17
C ILE A 265 -21.53 9.41 8.05
N SER A 266 -20.34 9.66 8.61
CA SER A 266 -20.09 10.87 9.40
C SER A 266 -19.99 12.12 8.53
N ASP A 267 -20.36 13.28 9.08
CA ASP A 267 -20.27 14.57 8.38
C ASP A 267 -18.83 14.91 7.97
N ALA A 268 -17.85 14.51 8.77
CA ALA A 268 -16.44 14.68 8.47
C ALA A 268 -16.03 13.90 7.20
N TYR A 269 -16.50 12.65 7.07
CA TYR A 269 -16.25 11.83 5.89
C TYR A 269 -16.98 12.38 4.68
N ARG A 270 -18.29 12.67 4.82
CA ARG A 270 -19.13 13.24 3.75
C ARG A 270 -18.50 14.52 3.19
N SER A 271 -18.15 15.46 4.05
CA SER A 271 -17.56 16.75 3.64
C SER A 271 -16.21 16.58 2.95
N LEU A 272 -15.40 15.61 3.37
CA LEU A 272 -14.11 15.33 2.73
C LEU A 272 -14.29 14.72 1.34
N LEU A 273 -15.22 13.76 1.18
CA LEU A 273 -15.56 13.14 -0.10
C LEU A 273 -16.04 14.18 -1.12
N GLU A 274 -16.92 15.09 -0.71
CA GLU A 274 -17.41 16.19 -1.57
C GLU A 274 -16.26 17.09 -2.03
N ARG A 275 -15.34 17.48 -1.13
CA ARG A 275 -14.15 18.28 -1.50
C ARG A 275 -13.19 17.56 -2.44
N MET A 276 -13.18 16.22 -2.41
CA MET A 276 -12.41 15.39 -3.34
C MET A 276 -13.16 15.13 -4.66
N ASN A 277 -14.31 15.78 -4.89
CA ASN A 277 -15.17 15.61 -6.06
C ASN A 277 -15.66 14.16 -6.25
N ALA A 278 -15.83 13.40 -5.17
CA ALA A 278 -16.48 12.10 -5.24
C ALA A 278 -18.00 12.27 -5.29
N GLU A 279 -18.66 11.59 -6.22
CA GLU A 279 -20.12 11.51 -6.28
C GLU A 279 -20.60 10.52 -5.22
N ILE A 280 -21.30 11.03 -4.21
CA ILE A 280 -21.83 10.24 -3.10
C ILE A 280 -23.21 9.70 -3.48
N VAL A 281 -23.36 8.38 -3.46
CA VAL A 281 -24.63 7.69 -3.65
C VAL A 281 -25.05 7.05 -2.33
N VAL A 282 -26.18 7.48 -1.77
CA VAL A 282 -26.69 6.95 -0.50
C VAL A 282 -27.57 5.74 -0.76
N CYS A 283 -27.19 4.60 -0.21
CA CYS A 283 -27.94 3.34 -0.26
C CYS A 283 -28.62 3.04 1.08
N ARG A 284 -29.64 2.18 1.06
CA ARG A 284 -30.47 1.89 2.25
C ARG A 284 -29.72 1.04 3.29
N THR A 285 -28.97 0.05 2.83
CA THR A 285 -28.27 -0.91 3.70
C THR A 285 -26.87 -1.21 3.16
N HIS A 286 -26.04 -1.85 3.98
CA HIS A 286 -24.71 -2.28 3.54
C HIS A 286 -24.76 -3.22 2.32
N LEU A 287 -25.74 -4.13 2.27
CA LEU A 287 -25.93 -5.08 1.18
C LEU A 287 -26.55 -4.42 -0.06
N ASP A 288 -27.41 -3.41 0.12
CA ASP A 288 -27.98 -2.63 -0.98
C ASP A 288 -26.90 -1.95 -1.84
N ARG A 289 -25.81 -1.49 -1.20
CA ARG A 289 -24.64 -0.95 -1.91
C ARG A 289 -24.08 -1.91 -2.94
N TRP A 290 -24.04 -3.21 -2.63
CA TRP A 290 -23.47 -4.22 -3.53
C TRP A 290 -24.33 -4.42 -4.77
N LYS A 291 -25.66 -4.36 -4.63
CA LYS A 291 -26.59 -4.43 -5.77
C LYS A 291 -26.41 -3.23 -6.70
N VAL A 292 -26.35 -2.02 -6.13
CA VAL A 292 -26.10 -0.79 -6.91
C VAL A 292 -24.73 -0.84 -7.60
N MET A 293 -23.70 -1.30 -6.87
CA MET A 293 -22.34 -1.45 -7.41
C MET A 293 -22.29 -2.43 -8.57
N ALA A 294 -22.95 -3.60 -8.46
CA ALA A 294 -23.02 -4.58 -9.54
C ALA A 294 -23.64 -4.01 -10.82
N GLY A 295 -24.71 -3.22 -10.70
CA GLY A 295 -25.31 -2.51 -11.83
C GLY A 295 -24.32 -1.54 -12.49
N MET A 296 -23.61 -0.73 -11.70
CA MET A 296 -22.60 0.18 -12.24
C MET A 296 -21.41 -0.53 -12.89
N VAL A 297 -20.99 -1.68 -12.34
CA VAL A 297 -19.93 -2.50 -12.95
C VAL A 297 -20.36 -2.99 -14.33
N SER A 298 -21.64 -3.37 -14.50
CA SER A 298 -22.18 -3.74 -15.81
C SER A 298 -22.23 -2.56 -16.80
N GLU A 299 -22.21 -1.32 -16.31
CA GLU A 299 -22.15 -0.08 -17.09
C GLU A 299 -20.70 0.40 -17.34
N GLY A 300 -19.69 -0.40 -16.98
CA GLY A 300 -18.27 -0.11 -17.23
C GLY A 300 -17.56 0.68 -16.13
N TRP A 301 -18.14 0.79 -14.94
CA TRP A 301 -17.41 1.29 -13.75
C TRP A 301 -16.50 0.21 -13.17
N TYR A 302 -15.34 0.62 -12.67
CA TYR A 302 -14.35 -0.29 -12.12
C TYR A 302 -14.50 -0.46 -10.59
N PRO A 303 -14.74 -1.68 -10.09
CA PRO A 303 -14.97 -1.92 -8.67
C PRO A 303 -13.66 -2.05 -7.88
N ILE A 304 -13.55 -1.25 -6.81
CA ILE A 304 -12.39 -1.27 -5.90
C ILE A 304 -12.61 -2.22 -4.71
N THR A 305 -13.87 -2.37 -4.29
CA THR A 305 -14.29 -3.25 -3.18
C THR A 305 -15.19 -4.36 -3.67
N ASN A 306 -15.37 -5.40 -2.86
CA ASN A 306 -16.34 -6.47 -3.10
C ASN A 306 -17.76 -5.92 -3.40
N PHE A 307 -18.46 -6.58 -4.33
CA PHE A 307 -19.87 -6.34 -4.62
C PHE A 307 -20.66 -7.63 -4.86
N ALA A 308 -20.05 -8.80 -4.64
CA ALA A 308 -20.66 -10.09 -4.92
C ALA A 308 -20.87 -10.92 -3.65
N LEU A 309 -21.92 -11.75 -3.66
CA LEU A 309 -22.13 -12.84 -2.70
C LEU A 309 -22.05 -14.19 -3.43
N PRO A 310 -21.41 -15.21 -2.84
CA PRO A 310 -20.59 -15.11 -1.62
C PRO A 310 -19.32 -14.27 -1.88
N ALA A 311 -18.83 -13.62 -0.81
CA ALA A 311 -17.71 -12.70 -0.89
C ALA A 311 -16.38 -13.46 -1.04
N VAL A 312 -15.47 -12.96 -1.87
CA VAL A 312 -14.13 -13.55 -2.09
C VAL A 312 -12.99 -12.66 -1.60
N GLY A 313 -13.24 -11.37 -1.43
CA GLY A 313 -12.22 -10.36 -1.16
C GLY A 313 -12.56 -9.08 -1.92
N SER A 314 -11.67 -8.10 -1.86
CA SER A 314 -11.76 -6.89 -2.69
C SER A 314 -11.03 -7.06 -4.03
N ASN A 315 -10.76 -5.97 -4.74
CA ASN A 315 -10.14 -6.01 -6.06
C ASN A 315 -8.79 -6.78 -6.05
N PRO A 316 -8.60 -7.83 -6.90
CA PRO A 316 -7.39 -8.65 -6.88
C PRO A 316 -6.10 -7.88 -7.16
N TYR A 317 -6.12 -6.88 -8.06
CA TYR A 317 -4.96 -6.01 -8.31
C TYR A 317 -4.65 -5.13 -7.10
N GLY A 318 -5.71 -4.60 -6.47
CA GLY A 318 -5.57 -3.78 -5.27
C GLY A 318 -4.95 -4.56 -4.11
N VAL A 319 -5.43 -5.77 -3.83
CA VAL A 319 -4.95 -6.59 -2.70
C VAL A 319 -3.43 -6.83 -2.76
N GLN A 320 -2.83 -6.85 -3.96
CA GLN A 320 -1.38 -6.99 -4.15
C GLN A 320 -0.57 -5.88 -3.46
N GLY A 321 -1.13 -4.68 -3.28
CA GLY A 321 -0.42 -3.59 -2.62
C GLY A 321 -0.16 -3.85 -1.14
N TYR A 322 -0.97 -4.69 -0.49
CA TYR A 322 -0.75 -5.07 0.91
C TYR A 322 0.49 -5.96 1.12
N LYS A 323 1.03 -6.58 0.06
CA LYS A 323 2.29 -7.34 0.11
C LYS A 323 3.45 -6.49 0.62
N THR A 324 3.46 -5.21 0.26
CA THR A 324 4.55 -4.31 0.63
C THR A 324 4.60 -4.03 2.14
N VAL A 325 3.51 -4.28 2.88
CA VAL A 325 3.55 -4.26 4.35
C VAL A 325 4.55 -5.31 4.87
N ALA A 326 4.52 -6.52 4.31
CA ALA A 326 5.45 -7.60 4.71
C ALA A 326 6.89 -7.27 4.31
N TYR A 327 7.11 -6.70 3.12
CA TYR A 327 8.44 -6.27 2.68
C TYR A 327 9.01 -5.20 3.61
N GLU A 328 8.19 -4.20 3.96
CA GLU A 328 8.61 -3.16 4.90
C GLU A 328 8.89 -3.72 6.29
N ILE A 329 8.05 -4.64 6.79
CA ILE A 329 8.30 -5.32 8.08
C ILE A 329 9.64 -6.06 8.03
N PHE A 330 9.91 -6.83 6.98
CA PHE A 330 11.19 -7.53 6.80
C PHE A 330 12.39 -6.58 6.81
N GLN A 331 12.26 -5.40 6.21
CA GLN A 331 13.34 -4.40 6.16
C GLN A 331 13.48 -3.57 7.45
N GLN A 332 12.45 -3.53 8.30
CA GLN A 332 12.42 -2.67 9.51
C GLN A 332 12.51 -3.47 10.82
N ALA A 333 12.17 -4.75 10.80
CA ALA A 333 12.06 -5.61 11.96
C ALA A 333 12.69 -6.98 11.68
N GLU A 334 13.81 -7.24 12.33
CA GLU A 334 14.45 -8.55 12.32
C GLU A 334 13.64 -9.57 13.14
N ALA A 335 13.62 -10.83 12.68
CA ALA A 335 13.11 -11.99 13.43
C ALA A 335 11.67 -11.86 13.98
N VAL A 336 10.71 -11.44 13.15
CA VAL A 336 9.29 -11.37 13.55
C VAL A 336 8.69 -12.78 13.66
N ASP A 337 8.11 -13.11 14.81
CA ASP A 337 7.43 -14.40 15.04
C ASP A 337 5.96 -14.36 14.64
N ASP A 338 5.29 -13.25 14.97
CA ASP A 338 3.83 -13.13 14.95
C ASP A 338 3.41 -11.76 14.42
N VAL A 339 2.38 -11.74 13.57
CA VAL A 339 1.76 -10.50 13.07
C VAL A 339 0.27 -10.51 13.38
N VAL A 340 -0.21 -9.48 14.07
CA VAL A 340 -1.60 -9.35 14.51
C VAL A 340 -2.32 -8.31 13.67
N VAL A 341 -3.39 -8.72 12.99
CA VAL A 341 -4.03 -7.95 11.90
C VAL A 341 -5.55 -7.84 12.15
N PRO A 342 -6.09 -6.62 12.31
CA PRO A 342 -7.54 -6.40 12.23
C PRO A 342 -8.13 -6.92 10.93
N CYS A 343 -9.19 -7.72 11.00
CA CYS A 343 -9.70 -8.48 9.87
C CYS A 343 -11.23 -8.42 9.75
N ALA A 344 -11.69 -8.15 8.54
CA ALA A 344 -13.04 -8.50 8.09
C ALA A 344 -12.95 -9.63 7.05
N ARG A 345 -12.90 -9.28 5.76
CA ARG A 345 -12.80 -10.22 4.63
C ARG A 345 -11.37 -10.69 4.31
N GLY A 346 -10.38 -10.31 5.11
CA GLY A 346 -9.00 -10.81 4.95
C GLY A 346 -8.17 -10.19 3.81
N ASP A 347 -8.53 -9.02 3.26
CA ASP A 347 -7.73 -8.38 2.19
C ASP A 347 -6.29 -8.03 2.65
N LEU A 348 -6.18 -7.29 3.76
CA LEU A 348 -4.89 -6.92 4.34
C LEU A 348 -4.12 -8.14 4.86
N LEU A 349 -4.83 -9.03 5.55
CA LEU A 349 -4.27 -10.27 6.12
C LEU A 349 -3.66 -11.16 5.04
N TRP A 350 -4.37 -11.37 3.93
CA TRP A 350 -3.86 -12.14 2.79
C TRP A 350 -2.67 -11.48 2.14
N GLY A 351 -2.74 -10.18 1.84
CA GLY A 351 -1.62 -9.51 1.18
C GLY A 351 -0.35 -9.55 2.02
N ILE A 352 -0.45 -9.38 3.35
CA ILE A 352 0.69 -9.56 4.26
C ILE A 352 1.23 -11.00 4.17
N GLY A 353 0.36 -12.01 4.24
CA GLY A 353 0.79 -13.41 4.15
C GLY A 353 1.42 -13.77 2.81
N GLU A 354 0.85 -13.29 1.72
CA GLU A 354 1.39 -13.49 0.38
C GLU A 354 2.75 -12.80 0.22
N GLY A 355 2.92 -11.59 0.79
CA GLY A 355 4.20 -10.90 0.79
C GLY A 355 5.29 -11.66 1.55
N PHE A 356 4.99 -12.20 2.74
CA PHE A 356 5.96 -13.04 3.46
C PHE A 356 6.26 -14.35 2.74
N ASP A 357 5.26 -14.97 2.10
CA ASP A 357 5.47 -16.18 1.31
C ASP A 357 6.38 -15.92 0.09
N GLU A 358 6.26 -14.74 -0.54
CA GLU A 358 7.17 -14.32 -1.60
C GLU A 358 8.59 -14.09 -1.11
N LEU A 359 8.78 -13.44 0.05
CA LEU A 359 10.10 -13.29 0.67
C LEU A 359 10.73 -14.65 0.98
N LYS A 360 9.93 -15.62 1.46
CA LYS A 360 10.38 -16.99 1.70
C LYS A 360 10.77 -17.69 0.40
N ARG A 361 9.94 -17.60 -0.65
CA ARG A 361 10.22 -18.18 -1.98
C ARG A 361 11.47 -17.56 -2.62
N ALA A 362 11.76 -16.29 -2.32
CA ALA A 362 12.97 -15.60 -2.74
C ALA A 362 14.20 -15.90 -1.86
N GLY A 363 14.06 -16.73 -0.81
CA GLY A 363 15.16 -17.09 0.09
C GLY A 363 15.60 -15.97 1.03
N MET A 364 14.79 -14.93 1.22
CA MET A 364 15.11 -13.79 2.10
C MET A 364 14.76 -14.07 3.58
N ILE A 365 13.82 -14.98 3.82
CA ILE A 365 13.44 -15.46 5.16
C ILE A 365 13.27 -16.98 5.14
N ASP A 366 13.55 -17.63 6.28
CA ASP A 366 13.38 -19.08 6.41
C ASP A 366 11.93 -19.47 6.71
N LYS A 367 11.21 -18.59 7.42
CA LYS A 367 9.89 -18.87 7.97
C LYS A 367 8.97 -17.66 7.83
N VAL A 368 7.73 -17.92 7.46
CA VAL A 368 6.64 -16.94 7.48
C VAL A 368 6.16 -16.74 8.93
N PRO A 369 6.05 -15.50 9.43
CA PRO A 369 5.45 -15.22 10.74
C PRO A 369 4.02 -15.75 10.83
N ARG A 370 3.58 -16.17 12.02
CA ARG A 370 2.18 -16.58 12.22
C ARG A 370 1.28 -15.35 12.10
N LEU A 371 0.18 -15.46 11.36
CA LEU A 371 -0.75 -14.35 11.16
C LEU A 371 -2.02 -14.54 12.00
N HIS A 372 -2.22 -13.63 12.94
CA HIS A 372 -3.38 -13.63 13.82
C HIS A 372 -4.43 -12.63 13.34
N ALA A 373 -5.57 -13.13 12.91
CA ALA A 373 -6.70 -12.32 12.49
C ALA A 373 -7.50 -11.86 13.71
N VAL A 374 -7.89 -10.59 13.75
CA VAL A 374 -8.71 -10.03 14.84
C VAL A 374 -10.06 -9.63 14.30
N GLU A 375 -11.12 -10.10 14.94
CA GLU A 375 -12.51 -9.83 14.54
C GLU A 375 -13.35 -9.35 15.74
N PRO A 376 -14.39 -8.51 15.51
CA PRO A 376 -15.20 -7.97 16.59
C PRO A 376 -16.22 -8.96 17.14
N PHE A 377 -16.64 -9.92 16.31
CA PHE A 377 -17.51 -11.02 16.65
C PHE A 377 -17.11 -12.26 15.84
N PRO A 378 -17.48 -13.49 16.30
CA PRO A 378 -16.99 -14.72 15.68
C PRO A 378 -17.50 -14.92 14.25
N ARG A 379 -16.60 -14.84 13.26
CA ARG A 379 -16.87 -15.17 11.85
C ARG A 379 -15.82 -16.16 11.37
N LEU A 380 -14.59 -15.69 11.22
CA LEU A 380 -13.46 -16.48 10.79
C LEU A 380 -13.12 -17.55 11.83
N SER A 381 -13.19 -17.22 13.12
CA SER A 381 -12.98 -18.20 14.19
C SER A 381 -13.97 -19.36 14.14
N ARG A 382 -15.25 -19.11 13.85
CA ARG A 382 -16.27 -20.16 13.65
C ARG A 382 -15.95 -21.04 12.43
N VAL A 383 -15.53 -20.43 11.34
CA VAL A 383 -15.12 -21.18 10.13
C VAL A 383 -13.91 -22.07 10.40
N LEU A 384 -12.88 -21.54 11.06
CA LEU A 384 -11.69 -22.30 11.43
C LEU A 384 -11.98 -23.45 12.42
N GLN A 385 -13.02 -23.32 13.23
CA GLN A 385 -13.48 -24.36 14.16
C GLN A 385 -14.44 -25.38 13.51
N GLY A 386 -14.73 -25.26 12.21
CA GLY A 386 -15.68 -26.12 11.51
C GLY A 386 -17.14 -25.92 11.91
N GLN A 387 -17.46 -24.80 12.55
CA GLN A 387 -18.81 -24.46 13.04
C GLN A 387 -19.63 -23.67 12.02
N ALA A 388 -19.00 -23.15 10.97
CA ALA A 388 -19.62 -22.37 9.90
C ALA A 388 -18.83 -22.52 8.60
N LYS A 389 -19.41 -22.08 7.48
CA LYS A 389 -18.71 -21.98 6.18
C LYS A 389 -18.25 -20.56 5.92
N SER A 390 -17.19 -20.39 5.13
CA SER A 390 -16.72 -19.07 4.69
C SER A 390 -17.75 -18.30 3.85
N THR A 391 -18.75 -18.99 3.31
CA THR A 391 -19.85 -18.43 2.52
C THR A 391 -21.04 -17.95 3.35
N ASP A 392 -21.06 -18.22 4.66
CA ASP A 392 -22.18 -17.87 5.52
C ASP A 392 -22.21 -16.36 5.81
N LEU A 393 -23.39 -15.88 6.20
CA LEU A 393 -23.56 -14.54 6.77
C LEU A 393 -23.55 -14.63 8.29
N PHE A 394 -22.89 -13.67 8.92
CA PHE A 394 -22.66 -13.63 10.34
C PHE A 394 -23.25 -12.36 10.92
N SER A 395 -24.23 -12.50 11.81
CA SER A 395 -24.80 -11.37 12.53
C SER A 395 -23.90 -10.96 13.69
N GLY A 396 -23.62 -9.67 13.78
CA GLY A 396 -22.92 -9.05 14.90
C GLY A 396 -23.06 -7.54 14.82
N ASP A 397 -23.11 -6.90 15.98
CA ASP A 397 -23.13 -5.45 16.11
C ASP A 397 -21.84 -5.00 16.81
N THR A 398 -21.24 -3.92 16.33
CA THR A 398 -19.94 -3.45 16.80
C THR A 398 -19.67 -2.02 16.34
N GLN A 399 -18.98 -1.28 17.20
CA GLN A 399 -18.45 0.05 16.93
C GLN A 399 -17.12 0.00 16.14
N GLN A 400 -16.50 -1.18 15.97
CA GLN A 400 -15.29 -1.39 15.16
C GLN A 400 -15.63 -1.35 13.66
N PHE A 401 -16.06 -0.17 13.18
CA PHE A 401 -16.73 0.00 11.89
C PHE A 401 -15.92 -0.46 10.67
N SER A 402 -14.58 -0.38 10.73
CA SER A 402 -13.70 -0.83 9.63
C SER A 402 -13.68 -2.35 9.47
N ILE A 403 -14.05 -3.10 10.51
CA ILE A 403 -14.08 -4.57 10.51
C ILE A 403 -15.46 -5.17 10.81
N ALA A 404 -16.52 -4.34 10.85
CA ALA A 404 -17.89 -4.70 11.18
C ALA A 404 -18.68 -5.52 10.12
N GLY A 405 -18.02 -5.98 9.05
CA GLY A 405 -18.70 -6.72 7.97
C GLY A 405 -19.39 -8.01 8.45
N ASP A 406 -20.45 -8.42 7.78
CA ASP A 406 -21.21 -9.65 8.07
C ASP A 406 -20.65 -10.90 7.35
N THR A 407 -19.50 -10.78 6.71
CA THR A 407 -18.91 -11.81 5.84
C THR A 407 -17.47 -12.12 6.24
N THR A 408 -17.05 -13.35 5.96
CA THR A 408 -15.64 -13.76 5.91
C THR A 408 -15.34 -14.34 4.52
N THR A 409 -14.13 -14.84 4.28
CA THR A 409 -13.72 -15.34 2.95
C THR A 409 -12.77 -16.54 3.09
N ASP A 410 -12.72 -17.37 2.05
CA ASP A 410 -11.69 -18.43 1.93
C ASP A 410 -10.27 -17.84 1.94
N GLN A 411 -10.08 -16.63 1.40
CA GLN A 411 -8.82 -15.90 1.46
C GLN A 411 -8.34 -15.66 2.91
N ALA A 412 -9.23 -15.26 3.82
CA ALA A 412 -8.89 -15.09 5.23
C ALA A 412 -8.54 -16.42 5.90
N VAL A 413 -9.29 -17.49 5.60
CA VAL A 413 -9.03 -18.85 6.09
C VAL A 413 -7.63 -19.32 5.67
N ARG A 414 -7.28 -19.15 4.39
CA ARG A 414 -5.97 -19.55 3.85
C ARG A 414 -4.82 -18.78 4.47
N ALA A 415 -4.95 -17.47 4.64
CA ALA A 415 -3.90 -16.66 5.25
C ALA A 415 -3.57 -17.10 6.69
N VAL A 416 -4.59 -17.39 7.50
CA VAL A 416 -4.41 -17.90 8.87
C VAL A 416 -3.84 -19.31 8.88
N THR A 417 -4.42 -20.22 8.08
CA THR A 417 -4.02 -21.64 8.09
C THR A 417 -2.62 -21.86 7.52
N ALA A 418 -2.27 -21.22 6.40
CA ALA A 418 -0.94 -21.34 5.78
C ALA A 418 0.18 -20.79 6.67
N SER A 419 -0.09 -19.73 7.43
CA SER A 419 0.85 -19.15 8.39
C SER A 419 0.84 -19.85 9.75
N ARG A 420 -0.07 -20.81 9.98
CA ARG A 420 -0.30 -21.46 11.29
C ARG A 420 -0.63 -20.46 12.41
N GLY A 421 -1.34 -19.39 12.06
CA GLY A 421 -1.85 -18.41 13.00
C GLY A 421 -3.21 -18.80 13.59
N SER A 422 -3.95 -17.80 14.07
CA SER A 422 -5.29 -18.00 14.66
C SER A 422 -6.24 -16.84 14.36
N ALA A 423 -7.52 -17.00 14.68
CA ALA A 423 -8.48 -15.90 14.70
C ALA A 423 -8.93 -15.64 16.14
N VAL A 424 -8.97 -14.36 16.52
CA VAL A 424 -9.27 -13.91 17.88
C VAL A 424 -10.43 -12.93 17.84
N CYS A 425 -11.43 -13.17 18.70
CA CYS A 425 -12.55 -12.27 18.88
C CYS A 425 -12.21 -11.22 19.95
N VAL A 426 -12.37 -9.94 19.63
CA VAL A 426 -12.17 -8.81 20.54
C VAL A 426 -13.38 -7.90 20.42
N ASP A 427 -14.25 -7.90 21.42
CA ASP A 427 -15.43 -7.05 21.44
C ASP A 427 -15.07 -5.56 21.63
N ASP A 428 -16.08 -4.69 21.54
CA ASP A 428 -15.91 -3.24 21.64
C ASP A 428 -15.36 -2.80 23.01
N THR A 429 -15.68 -3.53 24.08
CA THR A 429 -15.23 -3.19 25.43
C THR A 429 -13.72 -3.42 25.55
N LEU A 430 -13.24 -4.57 25.11
CA LEU A 430 -11.81 -4.88 25.09
C LEU A 430 -11.05 -3.99 24.10
N ALA A 431 -11.64 -3.68 22.94
CA ALA A 431 -11.06 -2.76 21.98
C ALA A 431 -10.92 -1.34 22.55
N ALA A 432 -11.91 -0.84 23.29
CA ALA A 432 -11.88 0.49 23.90
C ALA A 432 -10.85 0.61 25.03
N VAL A 433 -10.69 -0.44 25.84
CA VAL A 433 -9.61 -0.54 26.84
C VAL A 433 -8.25 -0.49 26.13
N ALA A 434 -8.07 -1.32 25.10
CA ALA A 434 -6.84 -1.35 24.32
C ALA A 434 -6.54 0.00 23.62
N GLN A 435 -7.57 0.69 23.14
CA GLN A 435 -7.47 2.03 22.55
C GLN A 435 -6.98 3.04 23.57
N SER A 436 -7.58 3.05 24.77
CA SER A 436 -7.19 3.92 25.87
C SER A 436 -5.75 3.66 26.32
N ASP A 437 -5.34 2.39 26.37
CA ASP A 437 -3.99 2.01 26.75
C ASP A 437 -2.97 2.47 25.70
N ALA A 438 -3.25 2.24 24.41
CA ALA A 438 -2.41 2.74 23.32
C ALA A 438 -2.26 4.27 23.35
N ALA A 439 -3.34 5.00 23.66
CA ALA A 439 -3.33 6.45 23.80
C ALA A 439 -2.40 6.93 24.93
N ARG A 440 -2.34 6.21 26.07
CA ARG A 440 -1.38 6.52 27.16
C ARG A 440 0.08 6.34 26.74
N HIS A 441 0.33 5.57 25.68
CA HIS A 441 1.65 5.42 25.05
C HIS A 441 1.83 6.32 23.82
N GLY A 442 0.94 7.29 23.58
CA GLY A 442 1.06 8.27 22.50
C GLY A 442 0.57 7.80 21.13
N PHE A 443 -0.16 6.69 21.06
CA PHE A 443 -0.71 6.18 19.81
C PHE A 443 -2.20 6.50 19.69
N ASP A 444 -2.55 7.33 18.70
CA ASP A 444 -3.93 7.50 18.26
C ASP A 444 -4.32 6.36 17.29
N LEU A 445 -5.20 5.47 17.76
CA LEU A 445 -5.68 4.30 17.03
C LEU A 445 -7.20 4.32 16.93
N GLU A 446 -7.73 4.08 15.72
CA GLU A 446 -9.15 3.73 15.55
C GLU A 446 -9.51 2.49 16.39
N LEU A 447 -10.76 2.34 16.85
CA LEU A 447 -11.20 1.19 17.66
C LEU A 447 -10.89 -0.16 16.98
N SER A 448 -11.14 -0.26 15.66
CA SER A 448 -10.79 -1.45 14.85
C SER A 448 -9.28 -1.74 14.84
N SER A 449 -8.43 -0.70 14.91
CA SER A 449 -6.97 -0.86 14.98
C SER A 449 -6.56 -1.30 16.38
N ALA A 450 -7.12 -0.68 17.41
CA ALA A 450 -6.80 -0.95 18.80
C ALA A 450 -7.17 -2.37 19.24
N SER A 451 -8.17 -2.99 18.61
CA SER A 451 -8.55 -4.38 18.89
C SER A 451 -7.39 -5.37 18.68
N ALA A 452 -6.43 -5.08 17.81
CA ALA A 452 -5.23 -5.90 17.67
C ALA A 452 -4.35 -5.91 18.93
N LEU A 453 -4.28 -4.81 19.68
CA LEU A 453 -3.60 -4.78 20.98
C LEU A 453 -4.38 -5.61 22.02
N GLY A 454 -5.71 -5.57 21.98
CA GLY A 454 -6.57 -6.43 22.79
C GLY A 454 -6.36 -7.91 22.49
N ALA A 455 -6.23 -8.27 21.20
CA ALA A 455 -5.98 -9.64 20.76
C ALA A 455 -4.62 -10.16 21.25
N ILE A 456 -3.57 -9.33 21.24
CA ILE A 456 -2.26 -9.71 21.78
C ILE A 456 -2.36 -10.16 23.23
N ARG A 457 -3.16 -9.47 24.06
CA ARG A 457 -3.38 -9.84 25.47
C ARG A 457 -4.06 -11.20 25.60
N ILE A 458 -5.08 -11.47 24.78
CA ILE A 458 -5.78 -12.75 24.76
C ILE A 458 -4.83 -13.87 24.33
N LEU A 459 -4.11 -13.66 23.23
CA LEU A 459 -3.15 -14.61 22.68
C LEU A 459 -1.98 -14.88 23.65
N LYS A 460 -1.58 -13.89 24.44
CA LYS A 460 -0.60 -14.06 25.49
C LYS A 460 -1.15 -14.87 26.64
N ALA A 461 -2.34 -14.51 27.14
CA ALA A 461 -2.98 -15.17 28.29
C ALA A 461 -3.29 -16.65 28.02
N ASN A 462 -3.63 -17.01 26.77
CA ASN A 462 -3.91 -18.39 26.39
C ASN A 462 -2.67 -19.18 25.91
N GLY A 463 -1.47 -18.59 25.94
CA GLY A 463 -0.21 -19.23 25.59
C GLY A 463 0.04 -19.39 24.08
N THR A 464 -0.80 -18.82 23.20
CA THR A 464 -0.54 -18.83 21.75
C THR A 464 0.70 -18.03 21.39
N LEU A 465 0.89 -16.87 22.03
CA LEU A 465 2.12 -16.08 21.97
C LEU A 465 3.08 -16.54 23.08
N PRO A 466 4.21 -17.20 22.74
CA PRO A 466 5.15 -17.68 23.75
C PRO A 466 5.81 -16.51 24.50
N HIS A 467 6.46 -16.82 25.62
CA HIS A 467 7.35 -15.85 26.27
C HIS A 467 8.52 -15.52 25.35
N GLY A 468 8.88 -14.23 25.30
CA GLY A 468 9.96 -13.75 24.44
C GLY A 468 9.63 -13.69 22.95
N ALA A 469 8.35 -13.70 22.55
CA ALA A 469 7.97 -13.54 21.15
C ALA A 469 8.20 -12.10 20.65
N THR A 470 8.63 -11.95 19.39
CA THR A 470 8.63 -10.66 18.67
C THR A 470 7.33 -10.53 17.87
N VAL A 471 6.51 -9.55 18.25
CA VAL A 471 5.15 -9.36 17.71
C VAL A 471 5.04 -8.04 16.97
N VAL A 472 4.52 -8.08 15.74
CA VAL A 472 4.12 -6.89 14.98
C VAL A 472 2.60 -6.74 15.02
N MET A 473 2.12 -5.62 15.53
CA MET A 473 0.72 -5.20 15.42
C MET A 473 0.55 -4.28 14.23
N ILE A 474 -0.46 -4.52 13.39
CA ILE A 474 -0.82 -3.60 12.30
C ILE A 474 -1.78 -2.52 12.82
N ALA A 475 -1.26 -1.30 12.99
CA ALA A 475 -2.04 -0.13 13.39
C ALA A 475 -2.70 0.51 12.16
N THR A 476 -3.87 -0.01 11.77
CA THR A 476 -4.47 0.19 10.44
C THR A 476 -4.93 1.61 10.08
N ALA A 477 -5.31 2.43 11.08
CA ALA A 477 -5.82 3.80 10.91
C ALA A 477 -5.83 4.56 12.27
N SER A 478 -5.88 5.90 12.21
CA SER A 478 -6.01 6.79 13.37
C SER A 478 -7.48 7.03 13.75
N SER A 479 -7.79 7.35 15.01
CA SER A 479 -9.18 7.66 15.43
C SER A 479 -9.66 9.05 15.01
N ALA A 480 -8.78 9.92 14.50
CA ALA A 480 -9.08 11.32 14.14
C ALA A 480 -10.34 11.57 13.30
N ARG A 481 -10.90 10.55 12.62
CA ARG A 481 -12.13 10.67 11.84
C ARG A 481 -13.17 9.59 12.19
N GLU A 482 -12.90 8.76 13.19
CA GLU A 482 -13.86 7.77 13.69
C GLU A 482 -15.17 8.47 14.10
N PRO A 483 -16.34 7.93 13.74
CA PRO A 483 -17.60 8.49 14.21
C PRO A 483 -17.62 8.44 15.74
N VAL A 484 -17.49 9.61 16.38
CA VAL A 484 -17.56 9.70 17.83
C VAL A 484 -19.03 9.56 18.22
N ALA A 485 -19.36 8.60 19.09
CA ALA A 485 -20.66 8.62 19.77
C ALA A 485 -20.82 9.97 20.45
N ALA A 486 -21.98 10.63 20.34
CA ALA A 486 -22.20 11.94 20.95
C ALA A 486 -21.78 11.90 22.43
N GLY A 487 -20.66 12.54 22.75
CA GLY A 487 -20.04 12.44 24.06
C GLY A 487 -20.91 13.12 25.12
N ALA A 488 -20.93 12.53 26.32
CA ALA A 488 -21.37 13.23 27.51
C ALA A 488 -20.60 14.57 27.63
N PRO A 489 -21.24 15.66 28.11
CA PRO A 489 -20.62 16.98 28.17
C PRO A 489 -19.28 16.92 28.88
N LEU A 490 -18.31 17.71 28.38
CA LEU A 490 -17.03 17.93 29.04
C LEU A 490 -17.31 18.37 30.48
N ALA A 491 -17.02 17.51 31.45
CA ALA A 491 -17.07 17.90 32.85
C ALA A 491 -16.02 19.00 33.04
N ALA A 492 -16.45 20.19 33.47
CA ALA A 492 -15.52 21.22 33.88
C ALA A 492 -14.59 20.65 34.94
N PRO A 493 -13.28 20.96 34.92
CA PRO A 493 -12.39 20.56 36.00
C PRO A 493 -12.98 21.10 37.30
N ASN A 494 -13.14 20.22 38.30
CA ASN A 494 -13.47 20.65 39.66
C ASN A 494 -12.39 21.66 40.10
N ALA A 495 -12.83 22.88 40.40
CA ALA A 495 -11.98 24.00 40.78
C ALA A 495 -11.24 23.76 42.10
#